data_AF-A0A7G9P320-F1
#
_entry.id   AF-A0A7G9P320-F1
#
_cell.length_a   1.000
_cell.length_b   1.000
_cell.length_c   1.000
_cell.angle_alpha   90.00
_cell.angle_beta   90.00
_cell.angle_gamma   90.00
#
_symmetry.space_group_name_H-M   'P 1'
#
loop_
_entity.id
_entity.type
_entity.pdbx_description
1 polymer ?
#
loop_
_entity_poly.entity_id
_entity_poly.type
_entity_poly.pdbx_seq_one_letter_code
_entity_poly.pdbx_strand_id
1 'polypeptide(L)'
;MDNWQLHVPSGDNQFSTYACGLKAGQRVALKKDLIIRDHQGVPTGEIHPEGEVWVVLRGVRSDPVLWFDCPDGERCSWDDDINSVQEWFEVVESTND
;
A
#
# COMPACT_ATOMS: atom_id res chain seq x y z
N MET A 1 -27.94 21.89 20.04
CA MET A 1 -27.02 22.46 19.01
C MET A 1 -25.71 21.78 19.25
N ASP A 2 -25.63 20.57 18.73
CA ASP A 2 -24.69 19.55 19.12
C ASP A 2 -23.42 19.79 18.33
N ASN A 3 -22.36 20.15 19.07
CA ASN A 3 -21.06 20.50 18.55
C ASN A 3 -20.40 19.24 17.94
N TRP A 4 -20.67 18.98 16.66
CA TRP A 4 -20.00 17.94 15.88
C TRP A 4 -18.59 18.42 15.56
N GLN A 5 -17.71 18.30 16.56
CA GLN A 5 -16.28 18.41 16.34
C GLN A 5 -15.85 17.13 15.62
N LEU A 6 -15.59 17.22 14.31
CA LEU A 6 -14.87 16.17 13.60
C LEU A 6 -13.64 15.82 14.45
N HIS A 7 -13.60 14.59 14.98
CA HIS A 7 -12.35 14.02 15.43
C HIS A 7 -11.46 13.95 14.20
N VAL A 8 -10.59 14.96 14.05
CA VAL A 8 -9.35 14.77 13.31
C VAL A 8 -8.71 13.52 13.90
N PRO A 9 -8.38 12.49 13.10
CA PRO A 9 -7.69 11.34 13.64
C PRO A 9 -6.34 11.84 14.14
N SER A 10 -6.25 12.03 15.47
CA SER A 10 -5.00 12.18 16.19
C SER A 10 -4.05 11.12 15.65
N GLY A 11 -2.78 11.47 15.39
CA GLY A 11 -1.79 10.57 14.75
C GLY A 11 -1.55 9.22 15.45
N ASP A 12 -2.27 8.94 16.53
CA ASP A 12 -2.34 7.70 17.31
C ASP A 12 -2.97 6.52 16.53
N ASN A 13 -3.78 6.79 15.50
CA ASN A 13 -4.42 5.73 14.71
C ASN A 13 -3.57 5.24 13.52
N GLN A 14 -2.36 5.76 13.35
CA GLN A 14 -1.46 5.34 12.28
C GLN A 14 -0.42 4.35 12.79
N PHE A 15 0.01 3.42 11.93
CA PHE A 15 1.12 2.53 12.20
C PHE A 15 2.09 2.49 11.02
N SER A 16 3.36 2.21 11.32
CA SER A 16 4.43 2.25 10.33
C SER A 16 4.93 0.86 9.92
N THR A 17 4.44 -0.23 10.54
CA THR A 17 4.89 -1.60 10.24
C THR A 17 3.69 -2.50 10.03
N TYR A 18 3.61 -3.13 8.85
CA TYR A 18 2.55 -4.06 8.47
C TYR A 18 2.86 -5.49 8.91
N ALA A 19 1.85 -6.38 8.91
CA ALA A 19 2.05 -7.77 9.31
C ALA A 19 3.02 -8.53 8.39
N CYS A 20 3.06 -8.17 7.10
CA CYS A 20 4.05 -8.68 6.13
C CYS A 20 5.50 -8.24 6.41
N GLY A 21 5.73 -7.35 7.38
CA GLY A 21 7.05 -6.84 7.75
C GLY A 21 7.50 -5.60 6.97
N LEU A 22 6.71 -5.14 5.98
CA LEU A 22 6.96 -3.87 5.31
C LEU A 22 6.74 -2.69 6.25
N LYS A 23 7.52 -1.64 6.03
CA LYS A 23 7.48 -0.40 6.81
C LYS A 23 7.17 0.80 5.93
N ALA A 24 6.41 1.74 6.48
CA ALA A 24 6.16 3.02 5.84
C ALA A 24 7.47 3.72 5.46
N GLY A 25 7.52 4.25 4.23
CA GLY A 25 8.70 4.85 3.62
C GLY A 25 9.61 3.86 2.89
N GLN A 26 9.43 2.55 3.04
CA GLN A 26 10.17 1.58 2.22
C GLN A 26 9.73 1.66 0.76
N ARG A 27 10.65 1.31 -0.14
CA ARG A 27 10.37 1.18 -1.56
C ARG A 27 10.40 -0.27 -1.96
N VAL A 28 9.35 -0.69 -2.65
CA VAL A 28 9.21 -2.03 -3.20
C VAL A 28 9.07 -1.95 -4.71
N ALA A 29 9.60 -2.93 -5.43
CA ALA A 29 9.40 -3.05 -6.87
C ALA A 29 8.47 -4.22 -7.19
N LEU A 30 7.66 -4.09 -8.23
CA LEU A 30 6.88 -5.20 -8.78
C LEU A 30 7.81 -6.24 -9.40
N LYS A 31 7.58 -7.51 -9.09
CA LYS A 31 8.36 -8.65 -9.61
C LYS A 31 7.86 -9.19 -10.95
N LYS A 32 6.69 -8.72 -11.39
CA LYS A 32 5.99 -9.13 -12.61
C LYS A 32 4.93 -8.08 -12.95
N ASP A 33 4.50 -8.05 -14.20
CA ASP A 33 3.44 -7.16 -14.65
C ASP A 33 2.14 -7.39 -13.85
N LEU A 34 1.63 -6.31 -13.24
CA LEU A 34 0.38 -6.31 -12.50
C LEU A 34 -0.72 -5.73 -13.39
N ILE A 35 -1.65 -6.58 -13.77
CA ILE A 35 -2.82 -6.21 -14.57
C ILE A 35 -3.94 -5.81 -13.61
N ILE A 36 -4.34 -4.55 -13.65
CA ILE A 36 -5.47 -4.07 -12.85
C ILE A 36 -6.76 -4.63 -13.44
N ARG A 37 -7.59 -5.22 -12.57
CA ARG A 37 -8.87 -5.83 -12.91
C ARG A 37 -9.98 -5.13 -12.16
N ASP A 38 -11.13 -5.02 -12.79
CA ASP A 38 -12.33 -4.51 -12.14
C ASP A 38 -12.92 -5.54 -11.15
N HIS A 39 -14.02 -5.14 -10.50
CA HIS A 39 -14.76 -5.99 -9.57
C HIS A 39 -15.38 -7.24 -10.22
N GLN A 40 -15.39 -7.35 -11.55
CA GLN A 40 -15.84 -8.52 -12.31
C GLN A 40 -14.66 -9.40 -12.77
N GLY A 41 -13.42 -9.00 -12.46
CA GLY A 41 -12.19 -9.68 -12.88
C GLY A 41 -11.74 -9.34 -14.30
N VAL A 42 -12.39 -8.37 -14.96
CA VAL A 42 -12.08 -7.92 -16.32
C VAL A 42 -10.91 -6.94 -16.26
N PRO A 43 -9.86 -7.10 -17.09
CA PRO A 43 -8.75 -6.16 -17.12
C PRO A 43 -9.24 -4.76 -17.50
N THR A 44 -8.84 -3.74 -16.75
CA THR A 44 -9.24 -2.34 -16.97
C THR A 44 -8.49 -1.70 -18.14
N GLY A 45 -7.41 -2.34 -18.61
CA GLY A 45 -6.47 -1.79 -19.57
C GLY A 45 -5.26 -1.12 -18.92
N GLU A 46 -5.28 -0.99 -17.60
CA GLU A 46 -4.16 -0.48 -16.80
C GLU A 46 -3.23 -1.62 -16.37
N ILE A 47 -1.94 -1.42 -16.61
CA ILE A 47 -0.90 -2.40 -16.32
C ILE A 47 0.26 -1.66 -15.66
N HIS A 48 0.64 -2.11 -14.46
CA HIS A 48 1.88 -1.69 -13.84
C HIS A 48 2.99 -2.66 -14.25
N PRO A 49 4.06 -2.19 -14.93
CA PRO A 49 5.10 -3.06 -15.44
C PRO A 49 5.98 -3.64 -14.33
N GLU A 50 6.58 -4.79 -14.61
CA GLU A 50 7.68 -5.35 -13.81
C GLU A 50 8.78 -4.29 -13.57
N GLY A 51 9.32 -4.27 -12.36
CA GLY A 51 10.35 -3.33 -11.91
C GLY A 51 9.81 -1.96 -11.48
N GLU A 52 8.51 -1.71 -11.63
CA GLU A 52 7.91 -0.46 -11.18
C GLU A 52 7.99 -0.33 -9.65
N VAL A 53 8.47 0.83 -9.17
CA VAL A 53 8.77 1.07 -7.76
C VAL A 53 7.64 1.82 -7.08
N TRP A 54 7.12 1.25 -6.00
CA TRP A 54 6.06 1.81 -5.17
C TRP A 54 6.59 2.12 -3.77
N VAL A 55 6.02 3.15 -3.13
CA VAL A 55 6.40 3.54 -1.76
C VAL A 55 5.36 3.06 -0.76
N VAL A 56 5.79 2.35 0.28
CA VAL A 56 4.90 1.91 1.36
C VAL A 56 4.42 3.13 2.15
N LEU A 57 3.11 3.31 2.24
CA LEU A 57 2.49 4.37 3.02
C LEU A 57 2.17 3.90 4.44
N ARG A 58 1.91 4.86 5.35
CA ARG A 58 1.48 4.54 6.71
C ARG A 58 0.09 3.90 6.70
N GLY A 59 -0.05 2.82 7.47
CA GLY A 59 -1.34 2.16 7.66
C GLY A 59 -2.19 2.86 8.71
N VAL A 60 -3.47 2.57 8.72
CA VAL A 60 -4.43 3.09 9.71
C VAL A 60 -5.03 1.92 10.47
N ARG A 61 -5.02 1.92 11.81
CA ARG A 61 -5.46 0.73 12.59
C ARG A 61 -6.93 0.38 12.36
N SER A 62 -7.74 1.36 11.99
CA SER A 62 -9.16 1.15 11.62
C SER A 62 -9.35 0.45 10.28
N ASP A 63 -8.31 0.39 9.44
CA ASP A 63 -8.31 -0.22 8.10
C ASP A 63 -6.92 -0.84 7.83
N PRO A 64 -6.69 -2.09 8.30
CA PRO A 64 -5.38 -2.75 8.25
C PRO A 64 -5.08 -3.29 6.84
N VAL A 65 -5.12 -2.42 5.84
CA VAL A 65 -4.78 -2.73 4.45
C VAL A 65 -3.44 -2.08 4.12
N LEU A 66 -2.59 -2.78 3.37
CA LEU A 66 -1.30 -2.27 2.94
C LEU A 66 -1.49 -1.17 1.91
N TRP A 67 -1.07 0.04 2.23
CA TRP A 67 -1.16 1.18 1.33
C TRP A 67 0.17 1.46 0.65
N PHE A 68 0.11 1.75 -0.64
CA PHE A 68 1.23 2.13 -1.49
C PHE A 68 0.95 3.46 -2.20
N ASP A 69 2.01 4.23 -2.41
CA ASP A 69 2.06 5.35 -3.34
C ASP A 69 2.50 4.77 -4.70
N CYS A 70 1.56 4.71 -5.64
CA CYS A 70 1.82 4.31 -7.01
C CYS A 70 2.46 5.49 -7.76
N PRO A 71 3.31 5.24 -8.78
CA PRO A 71 4.05 6.30 -9.46
C PRO A 71 3.16 7.27 -10.25
N ASP A 72 1.91 6.90 -10.55
CA ASP A 72 0.91 7.80 -11.13
C ASP A 72 0.40 8.86 -10.12
N GLY A 73 0.80 8.74 -8.84
CA GLY A 73 0.34 9.59 -7.74
C GLY A 73 -0.98 9.13 -7.11
N GLU A 74 -1.49 7.97 -7.55
CA GLU A 74 -2.63 7.30 -6.94
C GLU A 74 -2.22 6.42 -5.76
N ARG A 75 -3.16 6.18 -4.84
CA ARG A 75 -2.96 5.29 -3.70
C ARG A 75 -3.47 3.90 -4.04
N CYS A 76 -2.56 2.95 -4.05
CA CYS A 76 -2.87 1.55 -4.30
C CYS A 76 -2.96 0.81 -2.96
N SER A 77 -3.92 -0.11 -2.86
CA SER A 77 -4.10 -0.96 -1.68
C SER A 77 -3.76 -2.40 -1.99
N TRP A 78 -3.19 -3.10 -1.03
CA TRP A 78 -2.85 -4.53 -1.14
C TRP A 78 -3.12 -5.26 0.18
N ASP A 79 -3.21 -6.58 0.09
CA ASP A 79 -3.34 -7.42 1.28
C ASP A 79 -2.03 -7.48 2.06
N ASP A 80 -2.08 -7.37 3.40
CA ASP A 80 -0.86 -7.35 4.22
C ASP A 80 -0.34 -8.76 4.59
N ASP A 81 -0.80 -9.82 3.91
CA ASP A 81 -0.22 -11.16 3.98
C ASP A 81 1.21 -11.20 3.42
N ILE A 82 2.09 -11.88 4.16
CA ILE A 82 3.50 -12.00 3.81
C ILE A 82 3.74 -12.77 2.51
N ASN A 83 2.96 -13.82 2.22
CA ASN A 83 3.15 -14.63 1.01
C ASN A 83 2.69 -13.86 -0.22
N SER A 84 1.54 -13.19 -0.11
CA SER A 84 1.00 -12.30 -1.14
C SER A 84 2.01 -11.20 -1.48
N VAL A 85 2.53 -10.50 -0.47
CA VAL A 85 3.51 -9.43 -0.69
C VAL A 85 4.81 -9.97 -1.30
N GLN A 86 5.38 -11.05 -0.77
CA GLN A 86 6.65 -11.60 -1.29
C GLN A 86 6.53 -12.21 -2.70
N GLU A 87 5.34 -12.65 -3.10
CA GLU A 87 5.11 -13.13 -4.45
C GLU A 87 5.20 -11.98 -5.47
N TRP A 88 4.62 -10.82 -5.12
CA TRP A 88 4.43 -9.70 -6.05
C TRP A 88 5.49 -8.62 -5.94
N PHE A 89 6.06 -8.42 -4.76
CA PHE A 89 6.94 -7.31 -4.46
C PHE A 89 8.30 -7.76 -3.94
N GLU A 90 9.33 -7.01 -4.28
CA GLU A 90 10.66 -7.11 -3.69
C GLU A 90 11.07 -5.77 -3.08
N VAL A 91 11.70 -5.79 -1.90
CA VAL A 91 12.19 -4.56 -1.26
C VAL A 91 13.45 -4.10 -1.98
N VAL A 92 13.41 -2.92 -2.58
CA VAL A 92 14.55 -2.32 -3.31
C VAL A 92 15.26 -1.24 -2.51
N GLU A 93 14.55 -0.59 -1.59
CA GLU A 93 15.14 0.37 -0.65
C GLU A 93 14.52 0.18 0.73
N SER A 94 15.35 -0.15 1.70
CA SER A 94 14.93 -0.19 3.10
C SER A 94 15.14 1.19 3.70
N THR A 95 14.12 1.73 4.38
CA THR A 95 14.27 2.92 5.22
C THR A 95 15.32 2.61 6.29
N ASN A 96 16.53 3.12 6.08
CA ASN A 96 17.66 2.96 6.97
C ASN A 96 17.56 4.07 8.03
N ASP A 97 16.67 3.87 9.01
CA ASP A 97 16.60 4.65 10.26
C ASP A 97 17.12 3.78 11.41
#